data_AF-G8T994-F1
#
_entry.id   AF-G8T994-F1
#
_cell.length_a   1.000
_cell.length_b   1.000
_cell.length_c   1.000
_cell.angle_alpha   90.00
_cell.angle_beta   90.00
_cell.angle_gamma   90.00
#
_symmetry.space_group_name_H-M   'P 1'
#
loop_
_entity.id
_entity.type
_entity.pdbx_description
1 polymer ?
#
loop_
_entity_poly.entity_id
_entity_poly.type
_entity_poly.pdbx_seq_one_letter_code
_entity_poly.pdbx_strand_id
1 'polypeptide(L)'
;MKIKLTFLVVLVAFLTSISCGKKDHKTEDPKYCWMVLDVSGVPMGQICNRSETEMKDSLPNACYYYKLGDPQYCWLVDGSTYIENVPENYIKQFLTCYNKTSYKKVDCGYCQSWYTRQKNTYKPANTVTYSPVRVQRLCGDTVKTLYQGRQIILRETTDSLIVLQFSNNGSFQ
;
A
#
# COMPACT_ATOMS: atom_id res chain seq x y z
N MET A 1 54.08 66.81 -15.42
CA MET A 1 53.38 66.23 -14.24
C MET A 1 51.88 66.36 -14.44
N LYS A 2 51.09 65.43 -13.86
CA LYS A 2 49.61 65.35 -13.79
C LYS A 2 48.90 64.44 -14.82
N ILE A 3 49.27 63.16 -14.88
CA ILE A 3 48.34 62.10 -15.32
C ILE A 3 48.55 60.89 -14.42
N LYS A 4 48.16 60.97 -13.14
CA LYS A 4 48.10 59.81 -12.24
C LYS A 4 47.14 60.13 -11.10
N LEU A 5 45.89 59.65 -11.18
CA LEU A 5 45.15 59.09 -10.03
C LEU A 5 43.72 58.64 -10.38
N THR A 6 43.12 59.08 -11.48
CA THR A 6 41.69 58.79 -11.76
C THR A 6 41.44 57.46 -12.49
N PHE A 7 42.45 56.88 -13.16
CA PHE A 7 42.27 55.62 -13.90
C PHE A 7 42.33 54.36 -13.01
N LEU A 8 42.88 54.46 -11.79
CA LEU A 8 43.04 53.31 -10.90
C LEU A 8 41.77 52.98 -10.10
N VAL A 9 40.88 53.96 -9.89
CA VAL A 9 39.66 53.79 -9.08
C VAL A 9 38.55 53.08 -9.85
N VAL A 10 38.49 53.26 -11.18
CA VAL A 10 37.47 52.61 -12.03
C VAL A 10 37.79 51.14 -12.29
N LEU A 11 39.06 50.73 -12.26
CA LEU A 11 39.45 49.34 -12.49
C LEU A 11 39.21 48.43 -11.27
N VAL A 12 39.30 48.98 -10.05
CA VAL A 12 39.09 48.22 -8.81
C VAL A 12 37.60 47.97 -8.54
N ALA A 13 36.71 48.89 -8.95
CA ALA A 13 35.27 48.72 -8.80
C ALA A 13 34.65 47.68 -9.77
N PHE A 14 35.32 47.40 -10.91
CA PHE A 14 34.85 46.41 -11.89
C PHE A 14 35.30 44.97 -11.58
N LEU A 15 36.31 44.80 -10.71
CA LEU A 15 36.81 43.48 -10.30
C LEU A 15 36.07 42.88 -9.10
N THR A 16 35.30 43.67 -8.36
CA THR A 16 34.51 43.18 -7.20
C THR A 16 33.11 42.67 -7.56
N SER A 17 32.68 42.79 -8.82
CA SER A 17 31.36 42.32 -9.28
C SER A 17 31.36 40.89 -9.87
N ILE A 18 32.49 40.17 -9.87
CA ILE A 18 32.62 38.85 -10.55
C ILE A 18 32.98 37.71 -9.59
N SER A 19 32.89 37.87 -8.27
CA SER A 19 33.20 36.75 -7.36
C SER A 19 32.23 36.61 -6.19
N CYS A 20 31.02 36.18 -6.52
CA CYS A 20 30.30 35.25 -5.67
C CYS A 20 29.39 34.38 -6.55
N GLY A 21 30.02 33.70 -7.52
CA GLY A 21 29.43 32.49 -8.07
C GLY A 21 29.35 31.49 -6.93
N LYS A 22 28.21 31.45 -6.23
CA LYS A 22 27.80 30.25 -5.51
C LYS A 22 27.98 29.14 -6.53
N LYS A 23 29.00 28.30 -6.32
CA LYS A 23 29.03 26.99 -6.96
C LYS A 23 27.72 26.38 -6.54
N ASP A 24 26.80 26.31 -7.48
CA ASP A 24 25.66 25.42 -7.44
C ASP A 24 26.27 24.02 -7.30
N HIS A 25 26.60 23.64 -6.07
CA HIS A 25 26.49 22.25 -5.67
C HIS A 25 25.00 21.95 -5.88
N LYS A 26 24.64 21.61 -7.13
CA LYS A 26 23.58 20.66 -7.39
C LYS A 26 24.00 19.41 -6.63
N THR A 27 23.67 19.38 -5.34
CA THR A 27 23.55 18.12 -4.60
C THR A 27 22.69 17.26 -5.51
N GLU A 28 23.30 16.25 -6.12
CA GLU A 28 22.55 15.29 -6.93
C GLU A 28 21.36 14.83 -6.11
N ASP A 29 20.16 14.87 -6.70
CA ASP A 29 18.98 14.41 -6.00
C ASP A 29 19.24 12.98 -5.51
N PRO A 30 18.95 12.68 -4.23
CA PRO A 30 19.28 11.40 -3.65
C PRO A 30 18.57 10.28 -4.42
N LYS A 31 19.31 9.21 -4.71
CA LYS A 31 18.85 8.06 -5.51
C LYS A 31 18.38 6.92 -4.61
N TYR A 32 17.29 6.28 -4.99
CA TYR A 32 16.67 5.20 -4.22
C TYR A 32 16.22 4.04 -5.11
N CYS A 33 15.72 2.98 -4.47
CA CYS A 33 14.91 1.96 -5.12
C CYS A 33 13.43 2.28 -4.94
N TRP A 34 12.66 2.01 -5.98
CA TRP A 34 11.24 2.31 -6.07
C TRP A 34 10.50 1.04 -6.47
N MET A 35 9.40 0.73 -5.78
CA MET A 35 8.44 -0.27 -6.24
C MET A 35 7.54 0.40 -7.28
N VAL A 36 7.34 -0.24 -8.43
CA VAL A 36 6.41 0.19 -9.48
C VAL A 36 5.14 -0.62 -9.39
N LEU A 37 4.01 0.04 -9.54
CA LEU A 37 2.68 -0.52 -9.46
C LEU A 37 1.95 -0.37 -10.79
N ASP A 38 1.05 -1.30 -11.09
CA ASP A 38 0.10 -1.12 -12.18
C ASP A 38 -1.04 -0.16 -11.78
N VAL A 39 -1.97 0.07 -12.71
CA VAL A 39 -3.15 0.92 -12.49
C VAL A 39 -4.08 0.41 -11.37
N SER A 40 -3.97 -0.87 -11.01
CA SER A 40 -4.73 -1.54 -9.96
C SER A 40 -3.99 -1.57 -8.62
N GLY A 41 -2.77 -1.00 -8.55
CA GLY A 41 -1.93 -1.01 -7.35
C GLY A 41 -1.16 -2.32 -7.15
N VAL A 42 -1.08 -3.20 -8.14
CA VAL A 42 -0.35 -4.46 -8.09
C VAL A 42 1.14 -4.21 -8.37
N PRO A 43 2.06 -4.71 -7.53
CA PRO A 43 3.50 -4.64 -7.80
C PRO A 43 3.89 -5.25 -9.14
N MET A 44 4.51 -4.46 -10.01
CA MET A 44 5.03 -4.90 -11.32
C MET A 44 6.53 -5.17 -11.31
N GLY A 45 7.26 -4.59 -10.35
CA GLY A 45 8.70 -4.72 -10.25
C GLY A 45 9.33 -3.53 -9.54
N GLN A 46 10.67 -3.53 -9.47
CA GLN A 46 11.44 -2.46 -8.82
C GLN A 46 12.37 -1.76 -9.80
N ILE A 47 12.55 -0.45 -9.61
CA ILE A 47 13.52 0.37 -10.34
C ILE A 47 14.44 1.03 -9.32
N CYS A 48 15.75 0.82 -9.45
CA CYS A 48 16.76 1.34 -8.53
C CYS A 48 17.63 2.43 -9.16
N ASN A 49 18.39 3.13 -8.31
CA ASN A 49 19.32 4.19 -8.68
C ASN A 49 18.64 5.36 -9.41
N ARG A 50 17.40 5.67 -9.02
CA ARG A 50 16.64 6.80 -9.56
C ARG A 50 16.31 7.80 -8.47
N SER A 51 16.41 9.09 -8.79
CA SER A 51 15.83 10.14 -7.95
C SER A 51 14.31 10.19 -8.11
N GLU A 52 13.63 10.88 -7.19
CA GLU A 52 12.18 11.09 -7.31
C GLU A 52 11.83 11.87 -8.59
N THR A 53 12.67 12.83 -8.97
CA THR A 53 12.51 13.63 -10.19
C THR A 53 12.57 12.74 -11.44
N GLU A 54 13.57 11.85 -11.53
CA GLU A 54 13.69 10.90 -12.63
C GLU A 54 12.51 9.90 -12.68
N MET A 55 11.97 9.53 -11.52
CA MET A 55 10.77 8.69 -11.44
C MET A 55 9.53 9.44 -11.94
N LYS A 56 9.33 10.71 -11.57
CA LYS A 56 8.22 11.53 -12.08
C LYS A 56 8.27 11.72 -13.58
N ASP A 57 9.47 11.90 -14.14
CA ASP A 57 9.64 12.04 -15.59
C ASP A 57 9.28 10.75 -16.35
N SER A 58 9.57 9.59 -15.75
CA SER A 58 9.30 8.28 -16.35
C SER A 58 7.87 7.78 -16.12
N LEU A 59 7.34 8.05 -14.93
CA LEU A 59 6.01 7.68 -14.44
C LEU A 59 5.34 8.94 -13.88
N PRO A 60 4.65 9.73 -14.72
CA PRO A 60 4.08 11.02 -14.30
C PRO A 60 3.06 10.92 -13.16
N ASN A 61 2.46 9.74 -12.97
CA ASN A 61 1.55 9.50 -11.87
C ASN A 61 2.31 8.93 -10.66
N ALA A 62 2.43 9.75 -9.61
CA ALA A 62 3.07 9.38 -8.34
C ALA A 62 2.42 8.16 -7.66
N CYS A 63 1.17 7.82 -7.98
CA CYS A 63 0.51 6.64 -7.42
C CYS A 63 0.93 5.31 -8.04
N TYR A 64 1.76 5.33 -9.08
CA TYR A 64 2.30 4.12 -9.70
C TYR A 64 3.67 3.75 -9.16
N TYR A 65 4.17 4.44 -8.14
CA TYR A 65 5.39 4.01 -7.49
C TYR A 65 5.48 4.48 -6.03
N TYR A 66 6.31 3.81 -5.25
CA TYR A 66 6.70 4.30 -3.93
C TYR A 66 8.13 3.89 -3.59
N LYS A 67 8.75 4.66 -2.71
CA LYS A 67 10.13 4.44 -2.29
C LYS A 67 10.25 3.18 -1.43
N LEU A 68 11.20 2.31 -1.76
CA LEU A 68 11.57 1.15 -0.96
C LEU A 68 12.53 1.54 0.18
N GLY A 69 12.44 0.83 1.30
CA GLY A 69 13.25 1.05 2.50
C GLY A 69 12.56 1.88 3.59
N ASP A 70 11.45 2.53 3.28
CA ASP A 70 10.61 3.19 4.29
C ASP A 70 9.81 2.12 5.07
N PRO A 71 9.50 2.33 6.37
CA PRO A 71 8.69 1.41 7.14
C PRO A 71 7.31 1.15 6.50
N GLN A 72 6.98 -0.12 6.33
CA GLN A 72 5.73 -0.57 5.71
C GLN A 72 4.67 -0.92 6.75
N TYR A 73 3.41 -0.64 6.43
CA TYR A 73 2.27 -0.92 7.28
C TYR A 73 1.07 -1.39 6.44
N CYS A 74 0.01 -1.79 7.12
CA CYS A 74 -1.27 -2.11 6.51
C CYS A 74 -2.31 -1.03 6.84
N TRP A 75 -3.15 -0.72 5.87
CA TRP A 75 -4.00 0.46 5.89
C TRP A 75 -5.43 0.12 5.46
N LEU A 76 -6.39 0.68 6.17
CA LEU A 76 -7.80 0.69 5.81
C LEU A 76 -8.16 2.10 5.33
N VAL A 77 -8.50 2.22 4.05
CA VAL A 77 -8.86 3.48 3.38
C VAL A 77 -10.38 3.55 3.24
N ASP A 78 -10.98 4.65 3.67
CA ASP A 78 -12.43 4.90 3.69
C ASP A 78 -13.26 3.70 4.20
N GLY A 79 -12.73 3.01 5.22
CA GLY A 79 -13.40 1.88 5.88
C GLY A 79 -13.57 0.60 5.05
N SER A 80 -13.12 0.56 3.79
CA SER A 80 -13.45 -0.55 2.87
C SER A 80 -12.27 -1.04 2.03
N THR A 81 -11.38 -0.16 1.61
CA THR A 81 -10.22 -0.53 0.81
C THR A 81 -9.06 -0.90 1.72
N TYR A 82 -8.64 -2.16 1.66
CA TYR A 82 -7.54 -2.67 2.48
C TYR A 82 -6.28 -2.84 1.63
N ILE A 83 -5.19 -2.18 2.04
CA ILE A 83 -3.90 -2.15 1.34
C ILE A 83 -2.82 -2.62 2.31
N GLU A 84 -2.04 -3.60 1.88
CA GLU A 84 -1.02 -4.24 2.72
C GLU A 84 0.40 -3.85 2.31
N ASN A 85 1.31 -3.86 3.29
CA ASN A 85 2.76 -3.77 3.07
C ASN A 85 3.20 -2.55 2.26
N VAL A 86 2.60 -1.38 2.53
CA VAL A 86 2.97 -0.12 1.87
C VAL A 86 3.35 0.96 2.88
N PRO A 87 4.29 1.85 2.53
CA PRO A 87 4.68 2.95 3.40
C PRO A 87 3.60 4.04 3.46
N GLU A 88 3.65 4.87 4.52
CA GLU A 88 2.63 5.90 4.77
C GLU A 88 2.61 7.00 3.70
N ASN A 89 3.77 7.34 3.13
CA ASN A 89 3.88 8.32 2.04
C ASN A 89 3.07 7.88 0.81
N TYR A 90 3.11 6.59 0.47
CA TYR A 90 2.32 6.03 -0.62
C TYR A 90 0.83 6.16 -0.35
N ILE A 91 0.37 5.85 0.86
CA ILE A 91 -1.06 5.96 1.20
C ILE A 91 -1.55 7.40 1.14
N LYS A 92 -0.75 8.36 1.60
CA LYS A 92 -1.09 9.79 1.47
C LYS A 92 -1.27 10.18 0.00
N GLN A 93 -0.42 9.69 -0.90
CA GLN A 93 -0.57 9.93 -2.34
C GLN A 93 -1.78 9.19 -2.92
N PHE A 94 -2.00 7.93 -2.53
CA PHE A 94 -3.16 7.13 -2.92
C PHE A 94 -4.48 7.86 -2.63
N LEU A 95 -4.57 8.52 -1.48
CA LEU A 95 -5.74 9.33 -1.13
C LEU A 95 -6.01 10.41 -2.17
N THR A 96 -4.97 11.14 -2.56
CA THR A 96 -5.06 12.21 -3.56
C THR A 96 -5.42 11.66 -4.95
N CYS A 97 -4.78 10.58 -5.40
CA CYS A 97 -5.01 10.05 -6.75
C CYS A 97 -6.39 9.43 -6.94
N TYR A 98 -6.94 8.80 -5.90
CA TYR A 98 -8.21 8.06 -5.98
C TYR A 98 -9.36 8.76 -5.25
N ASN A 99 -9.23 10.05 -4.96
CA ASN A 99 -10.22 10.89 -4.28
C ASN A 99 -10.76 10.23 -3.00
N LYS A 100 -9.86 9.67 -2.19
CA LYS A 100 -10.19 9.06 -0.89
C LYS A 100 -9.99 10.07 0.22
N THR A 101 -10.80 9.94 1.28
CA THR A 101 -10.89 10.98 2.31
C THR A 101 -10.14 10.64 3.59
N SER A 102 -9.99 9.35 3.88
CA SER A 102 -9.50 8.88 5.17
C SER A 102 -8.70 7.59 5.05
N TYR A 103 -7.75 7.41 5.96
CA TYR A 103 -7.01 6.17 6.13
C TYR A 103 -6.74 5.91 7.60
N LYS A 104 -6.67 4.64 7.98
CA LYS A 104 -6.34 4.18 9.33
C LYS A 104 -5.31 3.07 9.23
N LYS A 105 -4.26 3.15 10.06
CA LYS A 105 -3.32 2.04 10.24
C LYS A 105 -4.03 0.89 10.96
N VAL A 106 -3.90 -0.33 10.42
CA VAL A 106 -4.50 -1.55 10.97
C VAL A 106 -3.46 -2.66 11.04
N ASP A 107 -3.74 -3.72 11.81
CA ASP A 107 -2.93 -4.93 11.82
C ASP A 107 -2.84 -5.52 10.41
N CYS A 108 -1.69 -6.04 10.00
CA CYS A 108 -1.59 -6.79 8.75
C CYS A 108 -2.35 -8.12 8.84
N GLY A 109 -2.90 -8.59 7.73
CA GLY A 109 -3.91 -9.65 7.72
C GLY A 109 -5.28 -9.24 8.30
N TYR A 110 -5.59 -7.93 8.41
CA TYR A 110 -6.88 -7.43 8.91
C TYR A 110 -8.06 -7.96 8.09
N CYS A 111 -7.87 -8.14 6.78
CA CYS A 111 -8.84 -8.79 5.90
C CYS A 111 -8.28 -10.09 5.33
N GLN A 112 -9.05 -11.17 5.42
CA GLN A 112 -8.68 -12.49 4.89
C GLN A 112 -9.82 -13.09 4.08
N SER A 113 -9.48 -13.80 3.02
CA SER A 113 -10.45 -14.60 2.25
C SER A 113 -10.65 -15.95 2.92
N TRP A 114 -11.91 -16.28 3.20
CA TRP A 114 -12.32 -17.53 3.80
C TRP A 114 -13.29 -18.27 2.88
N TYR A 115 -13.10 -19.58 2.78
CA TYR A 115 -14.01 -20.48 2.11
C TYR A 115 -15.05 -20.96 3.12
N THR A 116 -16.31 -20.91 2.75
CA THR A 116 -17.41 -21.38 3.59
C THR A 116 -18.31 -22.34 2.84
N ARG A 117 -18.86 -23.32 3.56
CA ARG A 117 -19.92 -24.20 3.05
C ARG A 117 -20.85 -24.60 4.17
N GLN A 118 -22.10 -24.88 3.85
CA GLN A 118 -23.06 -25.43 4.80
C GLN A 118 -23.04 -26.95 4.70
N LYS A 119 -22.93 -27.61 5.85
CA LYS A 119 -23.18 -29.04 6.03
C LYS A 119 -24.56 -29.21 6.65
N ASN A 120 -25.47 -29.81 5.89
CA ASN A 120 -26.83 -30.12 6.33
C ASN A 120 -26.88 -31.60 6.70
N THR A 121 -27.24 -31.90 7.94
CA THR A 121 -27.41 -33.26 8.45
C THR A 121 -28.87 -33.49 8.80
N TYR A 122 -29.49 -34.48 8.19
CA TYR A 122 -30.81 -34.96 8.58
C TYR A 122 -30.63 -36.09 9.60
N LYS A 123 -30.97 -35.80 10.87
CA LYS A 123 -30.65 -36.64 12.03
C LYS A 123 -31.28 -38.05 11.95
N PRO A 124 -32.56 -38.22 11.55
CA PRO A 124 -33.21 -39.54 11.57
C PRO A 124 -32.55 -40.60 10.69
N ALA A 125 -32.00 -40.21 9.53
CA ALA A 125 -31.32 -41.13 8.62
C ALA A 125 -29.80 -40.92 8.56
N ASN A 126 -29.26 -39.99 9.37
CA ASN A 126 -27.87 -39.55 9.34
C ASN A 126 -27.35 -39.17 7.93
N THR A 127 -28.24 -38.64 7.08
CA THR A 127 -27.87 -38.24 5.72
C THR A 127 -27.27 -36.84 5.73
N VAL A 128 -26.20 -36.66 4.94
CA VAL A 128 -25.45 -35.41 4.89
C VAL A 128 -25.46 -34.86 3.47
N THR A 129 -25.76 -33.57 3.33
CA THR A 129 -25.60 -32.82 2.09
C THR A 129 -24.77 -31.56 2.32
N TYR A 130 -24.10 -31.09 1.28
CA TYR A 130 -23.25 -29.89 1.34
C TYR A 130 -23.75 -28.84 0.35
N SER A 131 -23.70 -27.57 0.76
CA SER A 131 -23.86 -26.47 -0.18
C SER A 131 -22.61 -26.33 -1.07
N PRO A 132 -22.71 -25.62 -2.20
CA PRO A 132 -21.55 -25.12 -2.91
C PRO A 132 -20.65 -24.31 -1.98
N VAL A 133 -19.34 -24.35 -2.24
CA VAL A 133 -18.34 -23.55 -1.54
C VAL A 133 -18.49 -22.09 -1.96
N ARG A 134 -18.46 -21.19 -0.99
CA ARG A 134 -18.47 -19.74 -1.19
C ARG A 134 -17.17 -19.13 -0.70
N VAL A 135 -16.66 -18.11 -1.38
CA VAL A 135 -15.53 -17.32 -0.90
C VAL A 135 -16.05 -16.02 -0.32
N GLN A 136 -15.64 -15.70 0.89
CA GLN A 136 -16.01 -14.47 1.60
C GLN A 136 -14.74 -13.76 2.05
N ARG A 137 -14.64 -12.47 1.74
CA ARG A 137 -13.60 -11.62 2.32
C ARG A 137 -14.12 -11.06 3.63
N LEU A 138 -13.53 -11.50 4.73
CA LEU A 138 -13.89 -11.08 6.09
C LEU A 138 -12.79 -10.18 6.62
N CYS A 139 -13.16 -9.17 7.41
CA CYS A 139 -12.23 -8.19 7.95
C CYS A 139 -12.47 -7.94 9.44
N GLY A 140 -11.45 -7.44 10.14
CA GLY A 140 -11.54 -7.02 11.54
C GLY A 140 -11.59 -8.17 12.52
N ASP A 141 -12.26 -7.94 13.65
CA ASP A 141 -12.26 -8.87 14.79
C ASP A 141 -12.81 -10.24 14.43
N THR A 142 -13.72 -10.32 13.44
CA THR A 142 -14.21 -11.58 12.89
C THR A 142 -13.06 -12.50 12.48
N VAL A 143 -12.06 -11.96 11.79
CA VAL A 143 -10.91 -12.75 11.29
C VAL A 143 -10.09 -13.33 12.44
N LYS A 144 -9.95 -12.60 13.56
CA LYS A 144 -9.21 -13.06 14.75
C LYS A 144 -9.86 -14.26 15.43
N THR A 145 -11.15 -14.47 15.21
CA THR A 145 -11.91 -15.62 15.78
C THR A 145 -11.98 -16.83 14.86
N LEU A 146 -11.58 -16.67 13.59
CA LEU A 146 -11.62 -17.74 12.60
C LEU A 146 -10.33 -18.55 12.61
N TYR A 147 -10.49 -19.85 12.45
CA TYR A 147 -9.39 -20.80 12.29
C TYR A 147 -9.81 -21.91 11.33
N GLN A 148 -8.84 -22.61 10.75
CA GLN A 148 -9.08 -23.71 9.82
C GLN A 148 -9.97 -24.77 10.46
N GLY A 149 -11.06 -25.14 9.78
CA GLY A 149 -12.02 -26.13 10.30
C GLY A 149 -12.98 -25.58 11.36
N ARG A 150 -13.01 -24.26 11.60
CA ARG A 150 -14.03 -23.64 12.45
C ARG A 150 -15.43 -24.01 11.93
N GLN A 151 -16.32 -24.34 12.86
CA GLN A 151 -17.71 -24.69 12.58
C GLN A 151 -18.64 -23.85 13.45
N ILE A 152 -19.72 -23.34 12.85
CA ILE A 152 -20.77 -22.58 13.53
C ILE A 152 -22.10 -23.25 13.25
N ILE A 153 -22.85 -23.60 14.31
CA ILE A 153 -24.20 -24.12 14.16
C ILE A 153 -25.10 -22.96 13.75
N LEU A 154 -25.68 -23.04 12.55
CA LEU A 154 -26.65 -22.06 12.05
C LEU A 154 -28.06 -22.38 12.53
N ARG A 155 -28.39 -23.67 12.59
CA ARG A 155 -29.69 -24.16 13.03
C ARG A 155 -29.56 -25.58 13.56
N GLU A 156 -30.24 -25.82 14.68
CA GLU A 156 -30.42 -27.16 15.21
C GLU A 156 -31.89 -27.37 15.57
N THR A 157 -32.46 -28.46 15.06
CA THR A 157 -33.80 -28.94 15.39
C THR A 157 -33.74 -30.42 15.79
N THR A 158 -34.88 -31.00 16.16
CA THR A 158 -35.00 -32.42 16.49
C THR A 158 -34.57 -33.32 15.32
N ASP A 159 -34.85 -32.88 14.09
CA ASP A 159 -34.66 -33.64 12.85
C ASP A 159 -33.49 -33.15 11.98
N SER A 160 -32.96 -31.95 12.22
CA SER A 160 -31.93 -31.36 11.36
C SER A 160 -30.83 -30.64 12.13
N LEU A 161 -29.64 -30.62 11.53
CA LEU A 161 -28.49 -29.83 11.97
C LEU A 161 -27.86 -29.16 10.74
N ILE A 162 -27.75 -27.83 10.78
CA ILE A 162 -27.11 -27.03 9.73
C ILE A 162 -25.89 -26.36 10.35
N VAL A 163 -24.71 -26.68 9.80
CA VAL A 163 -23.42 -26.15 10.27
C VAL A 163 -22.74 -25.39 9.15
N LEU A 164 -22.30 -24.17 9.42
CA LEU A 164 -21.39 -23.41 8.56
C LEU A 164 -19.96 -23.81 8.89
N GLN A 165 -19.25 -24.38 7.90
CA GLN A 165 -17.84 -24.73 8.02
C GLN A 165 -16.98 -23.65 7.36
N PHE A 166 -15.82 -23.37 7.95
CA PHE A 166 -14.83 -22.40 7.46
C PHE A 166 -13.52 -23.10 7.10
N SER A 167 -12.88 -22.63 6.03
CA SER A 167 -11.57 -23.07 5.55
C SER A 167 -10.78 -21.88 5.02
N ASN A 168 -9.47 -21.84 5.30
CA ASN A 168 -8.57 -20.81 4.76
C ASN A 168 -7.84 -21.25 3.49
N ASN A 169 -8.01 -22.51 3.07
CA ASN A 169 -7.31 -23.10 1.91
C ASN A 169 -8.24 -23.83 0.94
N GLY A 170 -9.56 -23.76 1.15
CA GLY A 170 -10.57 -24.46 0.34
C GLY A 170 -10.73 -25.95 0.68
N SER A 171 -9.88 -26.52 1.55
CA SER A 171 -10.04 -27.87 2.08
C SER A 171 -10.84 -27.82 3.38
N PHE A 172 -11.87 -28.66 3.48
CA PHE A 172 -12.77 -28.71 4.63
C PHE A 172 -12.55 -30.02 5.39
N GLN A 173 -12.27 -29.88 6.69
CA GLN A 173 -12.19 -30.99 7.65
C GLN A 173 -13.58 -31.41 8.13
#